data_AF-A0A3E2NGB7-F1
#
_entry.id   AF-A0A3E2NGB7-F1
#
_cell.length_a   1.000
_cell.length_b   1.000
_cell.length_c   1.000
_cell.angle_alpha   90.00
_cell.angle_beta   90.00
_cell.angle_gamma   90.00
#
_symmetry.space_group_name_H-M   'P 1'
#
loop_
_entity.id
_entity.type
_entity.pdbx_description
1 polymer ?
#
loop_
_entity_poly.entity_id
_entity_poly.type
_entity_poly.pdbx_seq_one_letter_code
_entity_poly.pdbx_strand_id
1 'polypeptide(L)'
;MNGGIQKEVSGVADKSEYITLDEYNQIDTGMTYEEVQKIVGSAGTISSQVESNGYKIIIVTWYGNGTAGSNANVTFTNDSATAKAQVGLK
;
A
#
# COMPACT_ATOMS: atom_id res chain seq x y z
N MET A 1 -17.40 -10.04 9.86
CA MET A 1 -15.95 -10.23 10.09
C MET A 1 -15.41 -8.95 10.72
N ASN A 2 -14.77 -9.07 11.89
CA ASN A 2 -14.56 -7.99 12.85
C ASN A 2 -13.42 -7.04 12.44
N GLY A 3 -13.75 -5.75 12.25
CA GLY A 3 -12.75 -4.69 12.00
C GLY A 3 -11.73 -4.47 13.12
N GLY A 4 -11.92 -5.08 14.30
CA GLY A 4 -10.91 -5.09 15.36
C GLY A 4 -9.67 -5.92 15.01
N ILE A 5 -9.84 -7.03 14.28
CA ILE A 5 -8.73 -7.91 13.87
C ILE A 5 -7.83 -7.18 12.85
N GLN A 6 -8.43 -6.39 11.95
CA GLN A 6 -7.64 -5.62 10.98
C GLN A 6 -6.71 -4.63 11.69
N LYS A 7 -7.19 -3.93 12.72
CA LYS A 7 -6.37 -2.99 13.49
C LYS A 7 -5.16 -3.67 14.13
N GLU A 8 -5.36 -4.83 14.74
CA GLU A 8 -4.28 -5.60 15.37
C GLU A 8 -3.25 -6.11 14.35
N VAL A 9 -3.69 -6.57 13.18
CA VAL A 9 -2.79 -7.11 12.14
C VAL A 9 -2.05 -6.00 11.38
N SER A 10 -2.73 -4.88 11.13
CA SER A 10 -2.20 -3.78 10.32
C SER A 10 -1.22 -2.88 11.06
N GLY A 11 -1.37 -2.75 12.38
CA GLY A 11 -0.56 -1.83 13.19
C GLY A 11 -0.85 -0.35 12.94
N VAL A 12 -1.81 0.00 12.07
CA VAL A 12 -2.20 1.41 11.85
C VAL A 12 -3.07 1.91 13.00
N ALA A 13 -2.86 3.17 13.37
CA ALA A 13 -3.52 3.76 14.54
C ALA A 13 -5.00 4.10 14.23
N ASP A 14 -5.26 4.54 13.00
CA ASP A 14 -6.57 4.97 12.50
C ASP A 14 -6.95 4.26 11.19
N LYS A 15 -8.24 3.95 11.03
CA LYS A 15 -8.79 3.38 9.79
C LYS A 15 -8.78 4.36 8.63
N SER A 16 -8.64 5.66 8.89
CA SER A 16 -8.42 6.67 7.84
C SER A 16 -7.14 6.44 7.06
N GLU A 17 -6.21 5.62 7.58
CA GLU A 17 -4.99 5.21 6.90
C GLU A 17 -5.18 3.96 6.02
N TYR A 18 -6.40 3.40 5.99
CA TYR A 18 -6.69 2.24 5.15
C TYR A 18 -6.95 2.62 3.71
N ILE A 19 -6.31 1.89 2.80
CA ILE A 19 -6.57 2.01 1.37
C ILE A 19 -7.93 1.38 1.02
N THR A 20 -8.67 2.07 0.17
CA THR A 20 -9.91 1.62 -0.46
C THR A 20 -9.66 1.03 -1.85
N LEU A 21 -10.64 0.31 -2.40
CA LEU A 21 -10.55 -0.19 -3.78
C LEU A 21 -10.51 0.97 -4.79
N ASP A 22 -11.23 2.06 -4.52
CA ASP A 22 -11.27 3.24 -5.40
C ASP A 22 -9.95 4.01 -5.41
N GLU A 23 -9.29 4.19 -4.27
CA GLU A 23 -7.94 4.75 -4.20
C GLU A 23 -6.93 3.84 -4.87
N TYR A 24 -7.01 2.52 -4.62
CA TYR A 24 -6.15 1.56 -5.30
C TYR A 24 -6.29 1.69 -6.82
N ASN A 25 -7.50 1.81 -7.36
CA ASN A 25 -7.74 1.92 -8.81
C ASN A 25 -7.18 3.20 -9.43
N GLN A 26 -6.91 4.24 -8.65
CA GLN A 26 -6.27 5.48 -9.13
C GLN A 26 -4.74 5.37 -9.24
N ILE A 27 -4.13 4.34 -8.65
CA ILE A 27 -2.68 4.14 -8.72
C ILE A 27 -2.30 3.54 -10.07
N ASP A 28 -1.53 4.24 -10.88
CA ASP A 28 -1.00 3.72 -12.14
C ASP A 28 0.50 3.43 -12.06
N THR A 29 0.97 2.51 -12.91
CA THR A 29 2.41 2.35 -13.13
C THR A 29 3.00 3.65 -13.65
N GLY A 30 4.22 3.98 -13.22
CA GLY A 30 4.88 5.25 -13.53
C GLY A 30 4.79 6.27 -12.40
N MET A 31 3.74 6.21 -11.56
CA MET A 31 3.58 7.14 -10.43
C MET A 31 4.73 7.00 -9.42
N THR A 32 5.09 8.13 -8.82
CA THR A 32 6.05 8.19 -7.72
C THR A 32 5.47 7.67 -6.42
N TYR A 33 6.32 7.32 -5.46
CA TYR A 33 5.84 6.95 -4.13
C TYR A 33 5.02 8.07 -3.49
N GLU A 34 5.44 9.33 -3.65
CA GLU A 34 4.72 10.49 -3.09
C GLU A 34 3.32 10.68 -3.70
N GLU A 35 3.17 10.47 -5.01
CA GLU A 35 1.85 10.51 -5.66
C GLU A 35 0.93 9.42 -5.12
N VAL A 36 1.44 8.20 -4.94
CA VAL A 36 0.68 7.10 -4.34
C VAL A 36 0.29 7.41 -2.90
N GLN A 37 1.20 7.97 -2.09
CA GLN A 37 0.89 8.40 -0.72
C GLN A 37 -0.23 9.45 -0.69
N LYS A 38 -0.26 10.38 -1.65
CA LYS A 38 -1.33 11.40 -1.74
C LYS A 38 -2.68 10.78 -2.09
N ILE A 39 -2.70 9.77 -2.96
CA ILE A 39 -3.93 9.04 -3.31
C ILE A 39 -4.47 8.29 -2.08
N VAL A 40 -3.59 7.58 -1.36
CA VAL A 40 -4.01 6.72 -0.23
C VAL A 40 -4.19 7.50 1.08
N GLY A 41 -3.58 8.67 1.22
CA GLY A 41 -3.58 9.44 2.46
C GLY A 41 -2.71 8.87 3.58
N SER A 42 -1.86 7.87 3.29
CA SER A 42 -0.96 7.23 4.25
C SER A 42 0.37 6.86 3.60
N ALA A 43 1.44 6.81 4.40
CA ALA A 43 2.74 6.29 3.98
C ALA A 43 2.73 4.77 3.76
N GLY A 44 1.77 4.05 4.34
CA GLY A 44 1.81 2.59 4.32
C GLY A 44 3.02 2.05 5.07
N THR A 45 3.30 0.77 4.86
CA THR A 45 4.41 0.05 5.50
C THR A 45 5.39 -0.46 4.45
N ILE A 46 6.67 -0.13 4.58
CA ILE A 46 7.72 -0.77 3.77
C ILE A 46 7.82 -2.24 4.21
N SER A 47 7.32 -3.15 3.37
CA SER A 47 7.32 -4.58 3.65
C SER A 47 8.59 -5.26 3.11
N SER A 48 9.24 -4.66 2.11
CA SER A 48 10.54 -5.09 1.61
C SER A 48 11.29 -3.93 0.98
N GLN A 49 12.62 -3.91 1.12
CA GLN A 49 13.49 -2.96 0.45
C GLN A 49 14.83 -3.60 0.11
N VAL A 50 15.30 -3.35 -1.10
CA VAL A 50 16.66 -3.68 -1.54
C VAL A 50 17.24 -2.53 -2.35
N GLU A 51 18.53 -2.27 -2.17
CA GLU A 51 19.26 -1.25 -2.92
C GLU A 51 20.63 -1.81 -3.33
N SER A 52 20.90 -1.85 -4.64
CA SER A 52 22.15 -2.37 -5.19
C SER A 52 22.37 -1.88 -6.62
N ASN A 53 23.62 -1.61 -7.00
CA ASN A 53 24.04 -1.24 -8.36
C ASN A 53 23.19 -0.12 -9.01
N GLY A 54 22.80 0.89 -8.24
CA GLY A 54 21.98 2.01 -8.72
C GLY A 54 20.49 1.67 -8.92
N TYR A 55 20.05 0.49 -8.47
CA TYR A 55 18.65 0.11 -8.40
C TYR A 55 18.18 0.11 -6.96
N LYS A 56 17.06 0.77 -6.70
CA LYS A 56 16.32 0.72 -5.44
C LYS A 56 14.95 0.13 -5.71
N ILE A 57 14.63 -0.99 -5.07
CA ILE A 57 13.31 -1.62 -5.14
C ILE A 57 12.70 -1.57 -3.75
N ILE A 58 11.49 -1.02 -3.66
CA ILE A 58 10.72 -0.91 -2.43
C ILE A 58 9.35 -1.54 -2.68
N ILE A 59 8.91 -2.42 -1.79
CA ILE A 59 7.52 -2.88 -1.76
C ILE A 59 6.86 -2.19 -0.57
N VAL A 60 5.82 -1.43 -0.83
CA VAL A 60 5.01 -0.77 0.19
C VAL A 60 3.65 -1.44 0.23
N THR A 61 3.21 -1.77 1.45
CA THR A 61 1.91 -2.37 1.72
C THR A 61 1.02 -1.37 2.44
N TRP A 62 -0.20 -1.19 1.96
CA TRP A 62 -1.28 -0.49 2.66
C TRP A 62 -2.35 -1.49 3.05
N TYR A 63 -2.77 -1.43 4.31
CA TYR A 63 -3.86 -2.27 4.80
C TYR A 63 -5.21 -1.72 4.38
N GLY A 64 -6.16 -2.61 4.12
CA GLY A 64 -7.44 -2.27 3.50
C GLY A 64 -8.59 -2.07 4.48
N ASN A 65 -9.62 -1.37 3.99
CA ASN A 65 -10.92 -1.17 4.63
C ASN A 65 -11.87 -2.40 4.52
N GLY A 66 -11.39 -3.49 3.93
CA GLY A 66 -12.17 -4.68 3.62
C GLY A 66 -12.26 -5.67 4.78
N THR A 67 -12.19 -6.98 4.47
CA THR A 67 -12.10 -8.02 5.51
C THR A 67 -10.73 -8.00 6.20
N ALA A 68 -10.63 -8.65 7.36
CA ALA A 68 -9.35 -8.85 8.04
C ALA A 68 -8.34 -9.48 7.06
N GLY A 69 -7.14 -8.89 6.97
CA GLY A 69 -6.10 -9.27 6.03
C GLY A 69 -6.18 -8.59 4.66
N SER A 70 -7.22 -7.80 4.38
CA SER A 70 -7.27 -7.00 3.14
C SER A 70 -6.12 -6.00 3.10
N ASN A 71 -5.54 -5.84 1.90
CA ASN A 71 -4.39 -4.97 1.67
C ASN A 71 -4.18 -4.73 0.17
N ALA A 72 -3.40 -3.69 -0.14
CA ALA A 72 -2.70 -3.53 -1.41
C ALA A 72 -1.20 -3.49 -1.18
N ASN A 73 -0.44 -3.90 -2.18
CA ASN A 73 0.98 -3.63 -2.28
C ASN A 73 1.30 -2.95 -3.61
N VAL A 74 2.30 -2.06 -3.57
CA VAL A 74 2.87 -1.43 -4.76
C VAL A 74 4.39 -1.61 -4.70
N THR A 75 4.96 -2.09 -5.80
CA THR A 75 6.40 -2.17 -6.00
C THR A 75 6.87 -0.91 -6.70
N PHE A 76 7.86 -0.25 -6.13
CA PHE A 76 8.53 0.90 -6.71
C PHE A 76 9.95 0.51 -7.08
N THR A 77 10.35 0.80 -8.31
CA THR A 77 11.74 0.69 -8.76
C THR A 77 12.24 2.08 -9.11
N ASN A 78 13.31 2.52 -8.46
CA ASN A 78 13.88 3.87 -8.64
C ASN A 78 12.81 4.98 -8.53
N ASP A 79 11.97 4.88 -7.50
CA ASP A 79 10.87 5.82 -7.21
C ASP A 79 9.75 5.86 -8.26
N SER A 80 9.58 4.80 -9.05
CA SER A 80 8.44 4.69 -9.97
C SER A 80 7.69 3.37 -9.75
N ALA A 81 6.37 3.43 -9.66
CA ALA A 81 5.51 2.27 -9.50
C ALA A 81 5.64 1.35 -10.73
N THR A 82 6.07 0.11 -10.50
CA THR A 82 6.30 -0.89 -11.56
C THR A 82 5.36 -2.07 -11.49
N ALA A 83 4.80 -2.36 -10.30
CA ALA A 83 3.79 -3.40 -10.13
C ALA A 83 2.86 -3.06 -8.96
N LYS A 84 1.64 -3.59 -8.98
CA LYS A 84 0.67 -3.45 -7.91
C LYS A 84 -0.21 -4.69 -7.81
N ALA A 85 -0.65 -5.03 -6.61
CA ALA A 85 -1.60 -6.10 -6.35
C ALA A 85 -2.49 -5.73 -5.15
N GLN A 86 -3.71 -6.26 -5.11
CA GLN A 86 -4.61 -6.10 -3.98
C GLN A 86 -5.35 -7.39 -3.67
N VAL A 87 -5.75 -7.54 -2.40
CA VAL A 87 -6.68 -8.58 -2.00
C VAL A 87 -7.76 -7.99 -1.08
N GLY A 88 -9.02 -8.27 -1.41
CA GLY A 88 -10.16 -8.03 -0.53
C GLY A 88 -10.46 -6.58 -0.18
N LEU A 89 -9.97 -5.58 -0.94
CA LEU A 89 -10.31 -4.17 -0.76
C LEU A 89 -11.79 -3.89 -1.08
N LYS A 90 -12.32 -2.78 -0.54
CA LYS A 90 -13.67 -2.29 -0.79
C LYS A 90 -13.70 -0.81 -1.14
#